data_AF-A0AAD4XI42-F1
#
_entry.id   AF-A0AAD4XI42-F1
#
_cell.length_a   1.000
_cell.length_b   1.000
_cell.length_c   1.000
_cell.angle_alpha   90.00
_cell.angle_beta   90.00
_cell.angle_gamma   90.00
#
_symmetry.space_group_name_H-M   'P 1'
#
loop_
_entity.id
_entity.type
_entity.pdbx_description
1 polymer ?
#
loop_
_entity_poly.entity_id
_entity_poly.type
_entity_poly.pdbx_seq_one_letter_code
_entity_poly.pdbx_strand_id
1 'polypeptide(L)'
;MNGTQRPYTTFEILVAHIWRTMTRVRGLEEHQTTEMKISVDGRRRLRPRVPDEYFGNLVVWAFPQTRVKDLLDESLSYAAETIHESVVKVNDDYFKSFIDYAITQNMQDEIFKWMRRTTV
;
A
#
# COMPACT_ATOMS: atom_id res chain seq x y z
N MET A 1 11.29 31.09 -11.63
CA MET A 1 10.24 30.49 -12.48
C MET A 1 9.62 29.35 -11.69
N ASN A 2 8.45 29.58 -11.10
CA ASN A 2 7.75 28.66 -10.21
C ASN A 2 6.94 27.65 -11.02
N GLY A 3 7.36 26.39 -11.03
CA GLY A 3 6.51 25.26 -11.36
C GLY A 3 6.24 24.48 -10.08
N THR A 4 5.06 24.65 -9.48
CA THR A 4 4.62 23.86 -8.34
C THR A 4 4.42 22.41 -8.79
N GLN A 5 5.49 21.61 -8.71
CA GLN A 5 5.40 20.16 -8.86
C GLN A 5 4.44 19.64 -7.80
N ARG A 6 3.37 18.94 -8.21
CA ARG A 6 2.58 18.14 -7.25
C ARG A 6 3.49 17.00 -6.78
N PRO A 7 3.87 16.93 -5.49
CA PRO A 7 4.85 15.94 -5.03
C PRO A 7 4.29 14.51 -5.06
N TYR A 8 2.96 14.35 -5.01
CA TYR A 8 2.28 13.06 -5.00
C TYR A 8 1.29 12.94 -6.16
N THR A 9 1.07 11.71 -6.61
CA THR A 9 0.12 11.35 -7.66
C THR A 9 -1.33 11.61 -7.23
N THR A 10 -2.23 11.78 -8.20
CA THR A 10 -3.68 11.87 -7.92
C THR A 10 -4.18 10.67 -7.13
N PHE A 11 -3.67 9.46 -7.42
CA PHE A 11 -4.01 8.25 -6.69
C PHE A 11 -3.67 8.37 -5.21
N GLU A 12 -2.43 8.74 -4.88
CA GLU A 12 -1.96 8.87 -3.49
C GLU A 12 -2.78 9.91 -2.71
N ILE A 13 -3.09 11.05 -3.32
CA ILE A 13 -3.90 12.10 -2.69
C ILE A 13 -5.35 11.63 -2.45
N LEU A 14 -5.98 10.97 -3.43
CA LEU A 14 -7.34 10.45 -3.29
C LEU A 14 -7.41 9.37 -2.21
N VAL A 15 -6.47 8.44 -2.22
CA VAL A 15 -6.40 7.34 -1.25
C VAL A 15 -6.12 7.88 0.15
N ALA A 16 -5.24 8.86 0.30
CA ALA A 16 -5.01 9.57 1.56
C ALA A 16 -6.31 10.22 2.09
N HIS A 17 -7.07 10.88 1.22
CA HIS A 17 -8.32 11.51 1.60
C HIS A 17 -9.38 10.50 2.07
N ILE A 18 -9.50 9.38 1.35
CA ILE A 18 -10.39 8.27 1.72
C ILE A 18 -9.96 7.68 3.07
N TRP A 19 -8.66 7.44 3.27
CA TRP A 19 -8.15 6.89 4.52
C TRP A 19 -8.49 7.77 5.72
N ARG A 20 -8.24 9.08 5.62
CA ARG A 20 -8.58 10.05 6.67
C ARG A 20 -10.08 10.08 6.95
N THR A 21 -10.90 10.09 5.90
CA THR A 21 -12.36 10.14 6.01
C THR A 21 -12.91 8.88 6.70
N MET A 22 -12.46 7.71 6.26
CA MET A 22 -12.88 6.43 6.85
C MET A 22 -12.43 6.30 8.31
N THR A 23 -11.20 6.70 8.62
CA THR A 23 -10.70 6.70 10.01
C THR A 23 -11.53 7.60 10.90
N ARG A 24 -11.91 8.80 10.43
CA ARG A 24 -12.76 9.74 11.17
C ARG A 24 -14.16 9.18 11.43
N VAL A 25 -14.81 8.64 10.39
CA VAL A 25 -16.18 8.11 10.50
C VAL A 25 -16.23 6.87 11.38
N ARG A 26 -15.16 6.07 11.42
CA ARG A 26 -15.05 4.90 12.31
C ARG A 26 -14.85 5.27 13.78
N GLY A 27 -14.55 6.53 14.11
CA GLY A 27 -14.39 6.97 15.50
C GLY A 27 -13.27 6.22 16.24
N LEU A 28 -12.19 5.90 15.54
CA LEU A 28 -11.07 5.14 16.11
C LEU A 28 -10.36 5.94 17.23
N GLU A 29 -10.00 5.27 18.32
CA GLU A 29 -9.15 5.79 19.40
C GLU A 29 -7.84 6.39 18.87
N GLU A 30 -7.48 7.58 19.35
CA GLU A 30 -6.33 8.36 18.87
C GLU A 30 -4.99 7.61 18.88
N HIS A 31 -4.77 6.77 19.90
CA HIS A 31 -3.52 6.05 20.09
C HIS A 31 -3.40 4.75 19.30
N GLN A 32 -4.48 4.28 18.66
CA GLN A 32 -4.42 3.06 17.86
C GLN A 32 -3.73 3.31 16.50
N THR A 33 -3.07 2.29 15.98
CA THR A 33 -2.52 2.29 14.63
C THR A 33 -3.63 1.95 13.63
N THR A 34 -3.76 2.76 12.59
CA THR A 34 -4.60 2.47 11.42
C THR A 34 -3.70 2.10 10.24
N GLU A 35 -4.21 1.23 9.37
CA GLU A 35 -3.49 0.71 8.20
C GLU A 35 -4.39 0.78 6.97
N MET A 36 -3.79 0.99 5.80
CA MET A 36 -4.43 0.78 4.51
C MET A 36 -3.66 -0.26 3.69
N LYS A 37 -4.38 -1.03 2.87
CA LYS A 37 -3.79 -2.01 1.93
C LYS A 37 -3.83 -1.43 0.53
N ILE A 38 -2.67 -1.32 -0.11
CA ILE A 38 -2.54 -0.74 -1.46
C ILE A 38 -1.95 -1.78 -2.39
N SER A 39 -2.68 -2.10 -3.47
CA SER A 39 -2.19 -3.00 -4.51
C SER A 39 -1.10 -2.32 -5.33
N VAL A 40 0.03 -3.00 -5.49
CA VAL A 40 1.17 -2.52 -6.26
C VAL A 40 1.45 -3.49 -7.41
N ASP A 41 1.44 -2.98 -8.64
CA ASP A 41 1.82 -3.75 -9.84
C ASP A 41 3.34 -3.88 -9.93
N GLY A 42 3.82 -5.13 -9.96
CA GLY A 42 5.23 -5.48 -10.05
C GLY A 42 5.81 -5.46 -11.46
N ARG A 43 4.98 -5.43 -12.52
CA ARG A 43 5.45 -5.67 -13.91
C ARG A 43 6.59 -4.74 -14.32
N ARG A 44 6.41 -3.46 -14.02
CA ARG A 44 7.37 -2.39 -14.33
C ARG A 44 8.45 -2.20 -13.26
N ARG A 45 8.29 -2.85 -12.10
CA ARG A 45 9.19 -2.73 -10.94
C ARG A 45 10.25 -3.81 -10.90
N LEU A 46 9.92 -5.02 -11.37
CA LEU A 46 10.87 -6.11 -11.48
C LEU A 46 11.98 -5.83 -12.49
N ARG A 47 13.15 -6.42 -12.25
CA ARG A 47 14.30 -6.43 -13.15
C ARG A 47 14.74 -7.88 -13.43
N PRO A 48 14.61 -8.35 -14.70
CA PRO A 48 14.09 -7.64 -15.87
C PRO A 48 12.59 -7.31 -15.76
N ARG A 49 12.14 -6.28 -16.47
CA ARG A 49 10.72 -5.89 -16.49
C ARG A 49 9.88 -7.01 -17.11
N VAL A 50 8.72 -7.27 -16.52
CA VAL A 50 7.75 -8.22 -17.05
C VAL A 50 6.88 -7.49 -18.09
N PRO A 51 6.58 -8.12 -19.24
CA PRO A 51 5.72 -7.53 -20.27
C PRO A 51 4.35 -7.12 -19.71
N ASP A 52 3.81 -6.00 -20.20
CA ASP A 52 2.48 -5.52 -19.80
C ASP A 52 1.38 -6.53 -20.22
N GLU A 53 1.65 -7.35 -21.25
CA GLU A 53 0.79 -8.42 -21.77
C GLU A 53 0.80 -9.70 -20.93
N TYR A 54 1.65 -9.79 -19.90
CA TYR A 54 1.70 -10.97 -19.04
C TYR A 54 0.35 -11.20 -18.35
N PHE A 55 -0.28 -12.33 -18.70
CA PHE A 55 -1.63 -12.69 -18.25
C PHE A 55 -1.72 -13.09 -16.77
N GLY A 56 -0.61 -13.46 -16.15
CA GLY A 56 -0.60 -13.87 -14.74
C GLY A 56 -0.72 -12.69 -13.75
N ASN A 57 -0.94 -13.03 -12.48
CA ASN A 57 -0.96 -12.04 -11.40
C ASN A 57 0.48 -11.67 -11.00
N LEU A 58 0.74 -10.38 -10.86
CA LEU A 58 1.99 -9.84 -10.34
C LEU A 58 1.74 -8.61 -9.46
N VAL A 59 0.78 -8.75 -8.54
CA VAL A 59 0.38 -7.71 -7.60
C VAL A 59 0.76 -8.13 -6.19
N VAL A 60 1.42 -7.24 -5.46
CA VAL A 60 1.73 -7.38 -4.03
C VAL A 60 1.19 -6.17 -3.27
N TRP A 61 1.01 -6.30 -1.97
CA TRP A 61 0.42 -5.27 -1.13
C TRP A 61 1.50 -4.38 -0.47
N ALA A 62 1.31 -3.07 -0.53
CA ALA A 62 1.91 -2.12 0.40
C ALA A 62 0.97 -1.91 1.59
N PHE A 63 1.54 -1.75 2.78
CA PHE A 63 0.81 -1.58 4.04
C PHE A 63 1.22 -0.27 4.74
N PRO A 64 0.84 0.91 4.21
CA PRO A 64 1.00 2.16 4.95
C PRO A 64 0.27 2.13 6.28
N GLN A 65 0.98 2.53 7.33
CA GLN A 65 0.51 2.55 8.71
C GLN A 65 0.87 3.88 9.37
N THR A 66 -0.02 4.39 10.20
CA THR A 66 0.26 5.52 11.10
C THR A 66 -0.73 5.52 12.27
N ARG A 67 -0.49 6.31 13.31
CA ARG A 67 -1.44 6.47 14.41
C ARG A 67 -2.65 7.26 13.93
N VAL A 68 -3.83 6.94 14.48
CA VAL A 68 -5.07 7.63 14.13
C VAL A 68 -4.97 9.13 14.39
N LYS A 69 -4.37 9.53 15.51
CA LYS A 69 -4.11 10.94 15.82
C LYS A 69 -3.31 11.63 14.72
N ASP A 70 -2.14 11.08 14.39
CA ASP A 70 -1.23 11.64 13.38
C ASP A 70 -1.95 11.73 12.01
N LEU A 71 -2.71 10.71 11.63
CA LEU A 71 -3.48 10.70 10.38
C LEU A 71 -4.56 11.81 10.32
N LEU A 72 -5.24 12.07 11.44
CA LEU A 72 -6.36 13.01 11.48
C LEU A 72 -5.92 14.46 11.69
N ASP A 73 -4.89 14.68 12.51
CA ASP A 73 -4.41 16.01 12.91
C ASP A 73 -3.45 16.62 11.88
N GLU A 74 -2.65 15.81 11.19
CA GLU A 74 -1.68 16.29 10.20
C GLU A 74 -2.30 16.69 8.85
N SER A 75 -1.47 17.24 7.97
CA SER A 75 -1.86 17.63 6.61
C SER A 75 -2.28 16.43 5.75
N LEU A 76 -3.06 16.68 4.69
CA LEU A 76 -3.33 15.63 3.69
C LEU A 76 -2.05 15.11 3.02
N SER A 77 -1.04 15.98 2.89
CA SER A 77 0.27 15.62 2.34
C SER A 77 1.00 14.60 3.21
N TYR A 78 0.88 14.68 4.54
CA TYR A 78 1.46 13.68 5.45
C TYR A 78 0.91 12.27 5.21
N ALA A 79 -0.42 12.17 5.03
CA ALA A 79 -1.06 10.90 4.72
C ALA A 79 -0.63 10.38 3.33
N ALA A 80 -0.50 11.28 2.34
CA ALA A 80 -0.01 10.92 1.01
C ALA A 80 1.47 10.50 1.01
N GLU A 81 2.30 11.13 1.84
CA GLU A 81 3.69 10.77 2.06
C GLU A 81 3.82 9.37 2.66
N THR A 82 3.05 9.08 3.71
CA THR A 82 3.01 7.76 4.35
C THR A 82 2.67 6.65 3.35
N ILE A 83 1.71 6.93 2.46
CA ILE A 83 1.35 6.05 1.35
C ILE A 83 2.50 5.91 0.36
N HIS A 84 3.07 7.03 -0.09
CA HIS A 84 4.14 7.08 -1.07
C HIS A 84 5.36 6.26 -0.62
N GLU A 85 5.82 6.48 0.61
CA GLU A 85 6.97 5.76 1.17
C GLU A 85 6.72 4.25 1.21
N SER A 86 5.52 3.84 1.63
CA SER A 86 5.14 2.43 1.69
C SER A 86 5.06 1.81 0.29
N VAL A 87 4.50 2.54 -0.67
CA VAL A 87 4.41 2.09 -2.06
C VAL A 87 5.79 1.99 -2.71
N VAL A 88 6.68 2.97 -2.52
CA VAL A 88 8.03 2.95 -3.12
C VAL A 88 8.90 1.81 -2.55
N LYS A 89 8.71 1.44 -1.27
CA LYS A 89 9.41 0.30 -0.65
C LYS A 89 9.09 -1.04 -1.30
N VAL A 90 7.95 -1.18 -1.99
CA VAL A 90 7.60 -2.40 -2.75
C VAL A 90 8.35 -2.42 -4.10
N ASN A 91 9.67 -2.49 -4.05
CA ASN A 91 10.59 -2.43 -5.19
C ASN A 91 10.98 -3.84 -5.70
N ASP A 92 11.90 -3.91 -6.67
CA ASP A 92 12.40 -5.17 -7.24
C ASP A 92 12.85 -6.19 -6.18
N ASP A 93 13.65 -5.75 -5.21
CA ASP A 93 14.16 -6.59 -4.13
C ASP A 93 13.04 -7.11 -3.24
N TYR A 94 12.05 -6.26 -2.93
CA TYR A 94 10.88 -6.68 -2.16
C TYR A 94 10.06 -7.74 -2.89
N PHE A 95 9.82 -7.58 -4.21
CA PHE A 95 9.12 -8.58 -5.01
C PHE A 95 9.88 -9.91 -5.05
N LYS A 96 11.19 -9.88 -5.24
CA LYS A 96 12.04 -11.09 -5.23
C LYS A 96 12.00 -11.79 -3.88
N SER A 97 12.15 -11.02 -2.79
CA SER A 97 12.05 -11.56 -1.42
C SER A 97 10.68 -12.16 -1.14
N PHE A 98 9.60 -11.55 -1.61
CA PHE A 98 8.25 -12.10 -1.50
C PHE A 98 8.10 -13.42 -2.26
N ILE A 99 8.66 -13.52 -3.47
CA ILE A 99 8.67 -14.76 -4.26
C ILE A 99 9.44 -15.87 -3.52
N ASP A 100 10.63 -15.56 -3.01
CA ASP A 100 11.47 -16.52 -2.27
C ASP A 100 10.75 -17.02 -1.01
N TYR A 101 10.12 -16.10 -0.26
CA TYR A 101 9.30 -16.43 0.89
C TYR A 101 8.11 -17.34 0.51
N ALA A 102 7.42 -17.00 -0.58
CA ALA A 102 6.25 -17.74 -1.05
C ALA A 102 6.58 -19.19 -1.44
N ILE A 103 7.70 -19.37 -2.12
CA ILE A 103 8.22 -20.69 -2.53
C ILE A 103 8.65 -21.51 -1.31
N THR A 104 9.21 -20.86 -0.28
CA THR A 104 9.72 -21.55 0.92
C THR A 104 8.61 -21.98 1.89
N GLN A 105 7.55 -21.18 2.03
CA GLN A 105 6.56 -21.34 3.11
C GLN A 105 5.24 -22.02 2.70
N ASN A 106 5.14 -22.59 1.50
CA ASN A 106 3.89 -23.18 0.99
C ASN A 106 2.69 -22.23 1.21
N MET A 107 2.87 -20.95 0.82
CA MET A 107 2.08 -19.76 1.17
C MET A 107 0.57 -19.83 0.85
N GLN A 108 0.10 -20.93 0.26
CA GLN A 108 -1.32 -21.18 0.02
C GLN A 108 -2.14 -21.16 1.31
N ASP A 109 -1.65 -21.76 2.39
CA ASP A 109 -2.43 -21.89 3.64
C ASP A 109 -2.72 -20.54 4.29
N GLU A 110 -1.76 -19.61 4.27
CA GLU A 110 -1.93 -18.28 4.84
C GLU A 110 -2.79 -17.37 3.96
N ILE A 111 -2.67 -17.46 2.63
CA ILE A 111 -3.57 -16.75 1.70
C ILE A 111 -5.02 -17.23 1.88
N PHE A 112 -5.25 -18.55 1.96
CA PHE A 112 -6.59 -19.10 2.16
C PHE A 112 -7.16 -18.81 3.55
N LYS A 113 -6.34 -18.84 4.61
CA LYS A 113 -6.76 -18.39 5.96
C LYS A 113 -7.14 -16.90 5.96
N TRP A 114 -6.42 -16.08 5.21
CA TRP A 114 -6.66 -14.64 5.15
C TRP A 114 -7.87 -14.26 4.28
N MET A 115 -8.08 -14.92 3.13
CA MET A 115 -9.29 -14.73 2.31
C MET A 115 -10.57 -15.01 3.10
N ARG A 116 -10.54 -16.04 3.97
CA ARG A 116 -11.66 -16.37 4.87
C ARG A 116 -11.91 -15.33 5.97
N ARG A 117 -10.91 -14.51 6.34
CA ARG A 117 -11.03 -13.48 7.38
C ARG A 117 -11.50 -12.11 6.85
N THR A 118 -11.47 -11.90 5.53
CA THR A 118 -11.72 -10.57 4.92
C THR A 118 -13.04 -10.54 4.13
N THR A 119 -13.87 -11.58 4.24
CA THR A 119 -15.21 -11.62 3.65
C THR A 119 -16.23 -11.20 4.71
N VAL A 120 -16.59 -9.91 4.65
CA VAL A 120 -17.61 -9.16 5.41
C VAL A 120 -17.34 -8.98 6.90
#